data_AF-A0A7C9LK95-F1
#
_entry.id   AF-A0A7C9LK95-F1
#
_cell.length_a   1.000
_cell.length_b   1.000
_cell.length_c   1.000
_cell.angle_alpha   90.00
_cell.angle_beta   90.00
_cell.angle_gamma   90.00
#
_symmetry.space_group_name_H-M   'P 1'
#
loop_
_entity.id
_entity.type
_entity.pdbx_description
1 polymer ?
#
loop_
_entity_poly.entity_id
_entity_poly.type
_entity_poly.pdbx_seq_one_letter_code
_entity_poly.pdbx_strand_id
1 'polypeptide(L)'
;MDGSQTRAILFEMLRSFTTLARTLNLSRAVRELGSTRQTVRRHIAQLEEARGEQLFVLEDRQYRLTKAGREALLDALDILAHGEAWLENQSRRINGLTHIAMEGEGGWGFFLQQHPISKVWTQRAPMLRDGLRAWAMAEGELEHAELEGLRPYLMVFRKLDEEWVCVEVGQRSSYATWYGWKWERSAIGRALPSLPGGSVLARLLARHFEEMAAGHGLRYDHIHTQMARGEEGDFEPVNYRRLLMGCRFPDESFALVSLVERTYDIEIEGLPEERRLSMPAGLAMDDSEVFIK
;
A
#
# COMPACT_ATOMS: atom_id res chain seq x y z
N MET A 1 14.50 35.57 -6.09
CA MET A 1 15.39 34.40 -5.97
C MET A 1 15.17 33.53 -7.19
N ASP A 2 16.24 33.03 -7.81
CA ASP A 2 16.18 32.23 -9.04
C ASP A 2 15.46 30.89 -8.76
N GLY A 3 14.43 30.57 -9.55
CA GLY A 3 13.64 29.34 -9.42
C GLY A 3 14.46 28.06 -9.56
N SER A 4 15.67 28.15 -10.12
CA SER A 4 16.65 27.05 -10.17
C SER A 4 17.14 26.64 -8.77
N GLN A 5 17.37 27.61 -7.87
CA GLN A 5 17.92 27.36 -6.54
C GLN A 5 16.88 26.73 -5.59
N THR A 6 15.60 27.10 -5.72
CA THR A 6 14.49 26.52 -4.95
C THR A 6 14.27 25.05 -5.29
N ARG A 7 14.46 24.66 -6.57
CA ARG A 7 14.31 23.26 -7.01
C ARG A 7 15.41 22.35 -6.46
N ALA A 8 16.63 22.87 -6.29
CA ALA A 8 17.75 22.09 -5.77
C ALA A 8 17.59 21.70 -4.28
N ILE A 9 16.82 22.44 -3.50
CA ILE A 9 16.61 22.19 -2.06
C ILE A 9 15.21 21.65 -1.72
N LEU A 10 14.37 21.38 -2.72
CA LEU A 10 12.98 20.98 -2.54
C LEU A 10 12.84 19.79 -1.58
N PHE A 11 13.72 18.78 -1.69
CA PHE A 11 13.70 17.61 -0.81
C PHE A 11 13.83 18.00 0.68
N GLU A 12 14.78 18.88 1.01
CA GLU A 12 14.98 19.37 2.39
C GLU A 12 13.83 20.26 2.88
N MET A 13 13.19 20.99 1.95
CA MET A 13 12.01 21.78 2.28
C MET A 13 10.82 20.88 2.62
N LEU A 14 10.59 19.83 1.82
CA LEU A 14 9.55 18.83 2.08
C LEU A 14 9.82 18.12 3.41
N ARG A 15 11.07 17.70 3.70
CA ARG A 15 11.44 17.14 5.01
C ARG A 15 11.14 18.09 6.16
N SER A 16 11.40 19.39 5.97
CA SER A 16 11.10 20.42 6.97
C SER A 16 9.60 20.59 7.21
N PHE A 17 8.81 20.59 6.14
CA PHE A 17 7.35 20.66 6.18
C PHE A 17 6.75 19.44 6.88
N THR A 18 7.04 18.23 6.41
CA THR A 18 6.44 17.00 6.96
C THR A 18 6.85 16.78 8.42
N THR A 19 8.07 17.14 8.81
CA THR A 19 8.53 17.04 10.20
C THR A 19 7.87 18.08 11.11
N LEU A 20 7.69 19.32 10.65
CA LEU A 20 6.96 20.32 11.42
C LEU A 20 5.47 19.97 11.53
N ALA A 21 4.87 19.44 10.46
CA ALA A 21 3.49 18.97 10.43
C ALA A 21 3.23 17.85 11.44
N ARG A 22 4.15 16.89 11.54
CA ARG A 22 4.05 15.79 12.51
C ARG A 22 4.27 16.24 13.95
N THR A 23 5.21 17.15 14.19
CA THR A 23 5.59 17.55 15.56
C THR A 23 4.77 18.70 16.11
N LEU A 24 4.20 19.53 15.25
CA LEU A 24 3.54 20.82 15.54
C LEU A 24 4.36 21.74 16.48
N ASN A 25 5.68 21.50 16.55
CA ASN A 25 6.59 22.14 17.47
C ASN A 25 7.93 22.37 16.79
N LEU A 26 8.20 23.63 16.46
CA LEU A 26 9.42 24.02 15.74
C LEU A 26 10.71 23.61 16.46
N SER A 27 10.74 23.67 17.80
CA SER A 27 11.95 23.29 18.54
C SER A 27 12.21 21.78 18.45
N ARG A 28 11.14 20.98 18.47
CA ARG A 28 11.22 19.53 18.28
C ARG A 28 11.61 19.19 16.85
N ALA A 29 10.96 19.80 15.85
CA ALA A 29 11.28 19.59 14.44
C ALA A 29 12.75 19.89 14.12
N VAL A 30 13.28 21.00 14.65
CA VAL A 30 14.68 21.40 14.47
C VAL A 30 15.65 20.37 15.03
N ARG A 31 15.36 19.79 16.21
CA ARG A 31 16.18 18.72 16.80
C ARG A 31 16.14 17.45 15.95
N GLU A 32 14.95 17.04 15.50
CA GLU A 32 14.78 15.83 14.68
C GLU A 32 15.45 15.96 13.29
N LEU A 33 15.47 17.17 12.71
CA LEU A 33 16.10 17.44 11.42
C LEU A 33 17.60 17.71 11.50
N GLY A 34 18.17 17.92 12.69
CA GLY A 34 19.55 18.40 12.84
C GLY A 34 19.77 19.77 12.17
N SER A 35 18.76 20.66 12.21
CA SER A 35 18.75 21.93 11.47
C SER A 35 18.74 23.16 12.40
N THR A 36 18.37 24.34 11.90
CA THR A 36 18.15 25.55 12.71
C THR A 36 16.70 26.05 12.57
N ARG A 37 16.21 26.80 13.56
CA ARG A 37 14.86 27.42 13.49
C ARG A 37 14.70 28.33 12.27
N GLN A 38 15.75 29.07 11.93
CA GLN A 38 15.75 29.98 10.78
C GLN A 38 15.67 29.20 9.47
N THR A 39 16.43 28.10 9.34
CA THR A 39 16.39 27.23 8.16
C THR A 39 15.01 26.61 7.97
N VAL A 40 14.44 26.00 9.01
CA VAL A 40 13.12 25.37 8.91
C VAL A 40 12.04 26.40 8.56
N ARG A 41 12.02 27.57 9.23
CA ARG A 41 11.07 28.65 8.89
C ARG A 41 11.23 29.15 7.46
N ARG A 42 12.47 29.29 6.98
CA ARG A 42 12.75 29.70 5.60
C ARG A 42 12.23 28.66 4.60
N HIS A 43 12.45 27.37 4.86
CA HIS A 43 11.92 26.29 4.02
C HIS A 43 10.40 26.33 3.93
N ILE A 44 9.70 26.50 5.06
CA ILE A 44 8.23 26.62 5.07
C ILE A 44 7.77 27.84 4.28
N ALA A 45 8.34 29.01 4.55
CA ALA A 45 7.96 30.25 3.87
C ALA A 45 8.14 30.17 2.35
N GLN A 46 9.23 29.53 1.90
CA GLN A 46 9.48 29.32 0.47
C GLN A 46 8.50 28.31 -0.16
N LEU A 47 8.09 27.26 0.56
CA LEU A 47 7.04 26.35 0.06
C LEU A 47 5.70 27.08 -0.04
N GLU A 48 5.32 27.85 0.96
CA GLU A 48 4.07 28.63 0.98
C GLU A 48 4.05 29.69 -0.11
N GLU A 49 5.18 30.40 -0.31
CA GLU A 49 5.34 31.37 -1.41
C GLU A 49 5.20 30.71 -2.78
N ALA A 50 5.84 29.55 -2.97
CA ALA A 50 5.78 28.82 -4.24
C ALA A 50 4.39 28.22 -4.52
N ARG A 51 3.63 27.82 -3.48
CA ARG A 51 2.28 27.27 -3.60
C ARG A 51 1.19 28.36 -3.64
N GLY A 52 1.48 29.57 -3.17
CA GLY A 52 0.50 30.65 -3.04
C GLY A 52 -0.51 30.46 -1.91
N GLU A 53 -0.26 29.54 -0.98
CA GLU A 53 -1.16 29.21 0.13
C GLU A 53 -0.35 28.97 1.42
N GLN A 54 -0.95 29.29 2.56
CA GLN A 54 -0.35 29.03 3.88
C GLN A 54 -0.58 27.56 4.25
N LEU A 55 0.49 26.85 4.60
CA LEU A 55 0.47 25.46 5.07
C LEU A 55 0.31 25.39 6.59
N PHE A 56 0.82 26.39 7.30
CA PHE A 56 0.65 26.52 8.75
C PHE A 56 0.00 27.83 9.17
N VAL A 57 -0.65 27.79 10.33
CA VAL A 57 -0.99 28.97 11.13
C VAL A 57 -0.35 28.85 12.51
N LEU A 58 0.01 29.98 13.09
CA LEU A 58 0.54 30.05 14.44
C LEU A 58 -0.54 30.62 15.37
N GLU A 59 -1.16 29.74 16.15
CA GLU A 59 -2.22 30.08 17.11
C GLU A 59 -1.71 29.78 18.52
N ASP A 60 -1.81 30.74 19.45
CA ASP A 60 -1.33 30.58 20.83
C ASP A 60 0.11 30.07 20.95
N ARG A 61 0.98 30.51 20.02
CA ARG A 61 2.40 30.10 19.91
C ARG A 61 2.61 28.63 19.53
N GLN A 62 1.57 27.94 19.08
CA GLN A 62 1.62 26.57 18.56
C GLN A 62 1.34 26.55 17.06
N TYR A 63 2.05 25.68 16.34
CA TYR A 63 1.80 25.47 14.92
C TYR A 63 0.56 24.60 14.75
N ARG A 64 -0.31 24.96 13.81
CA ARG A 64 -1.41 24.12 13.35
C ARG A 64 -1.41 24.08 11.83
N LEU A 65 -1.80 22.94 11.25
CA LEU A 65 -1.97 22.83 9.81
C LEU A 65 -3.24 23.56 9.38
N THR A 66 -3.15 24.31 8.28
CA THR A 66 -4.33 24.80 7.58
C THR A 66 -5.04 23.64 6.86
N LYS A 67 -6.19 23.92 6.21
CA LYS A 67 -6.82 22.93 5.32
C LYS A 67 -5.87 22.54 4.18
N ALA A 68 -5.31 23.54 3.49
CA ALA A 68 -4.30 23.33 2.45
C ALA A 68 -3.06 22.58 2.97
N GLY A 69 -2.61 22.88 4.20
CA GLY A 69 -1.51 22.18 4.85
C GLY A 69 -1.78 20.70 5.09
N ARG A 70 -3.02 20.31 5.44
CA ARG A 70 -3.40 18.90 5.59
C ARG A 70 -3.40 18.19 4.23
N GLU A 71 -4.04 18.79 3.24
CA GLU A 71 -4.11 18.23 1.87
C GLU A 71 -2.69 18.07 1.27
N ALA A 72 -1.85 19.10 1.37
CA ALA A 72 -0.48 19.07 0.87
C ALA A 72 0.46 18.13 1.65
N LEU A 73 0.13 17.77 2.89
CA LEU A 73 0.96 16.88 3.70
C LEU A 73 1.06 15.49 3.08
N LEU A 74 -0.06 14.96 2.58
CA LEU A 74 -0.10 13.65 1.91
C LEU A 74 0.80 13.65 0.67
N ASP A 75 0.60 14.62 -0.22
CA ASP A 75 1.42 14.78 -1.43
C ASP A 75 2.92 14.90 -1.10
N ALA A 76 3.26 15.69 -0.06
CA ALA A 76 4.65 15.88 0.35
C ALA A 76 5.28 14.59 0.90
N LEU A 77 4.52 13.81 1.68
CA LEU A 77 4.97 12.51 2.18
C LEU A 77 5.17 11.51 1.04
N ASP A 78 4.28 11.52 0.04
CA ASP A 78 4.40 10.66 -1.13
C ASP A 78 5.62 11.01 -1.97
N ILE A 79 5.87 12.30 -2.23
CA ILE A 79 7.06 12.75 -2.95
C ILE A 79 8.34 12.32 -2.22
N LEU A 80 8.38 12.46 -0.90
CA LEU A 80 9.53 12.02 -0.10
C LEU A 80 9.72 10.50 -0.18
N ALA A 81 8.66 9.72 0.05
CA ALA A 81 8.75 8.26 0.00
C ALA A 81 9.20 7.75 -1.38
N HIS A 82 8.69 8.35 -2.46
CA HIS A 82 9.13 8.04 -3.81
C HIS A 82 10.58 8.47 -4.07
N GLY A 83 10.98 9.64 -3.60
CA GLY A 83 12.35 10.14 -3.74
C GLY A 83 13.36 9.26 -3.01
N GLU A 84 13.05 8.86 -1.78
CA GLU A 84 13.86 7.93 -0.97
C GLU A 84 13.97 6.56 -1.65
N ALA A 85 12.85 5.96 -2.03
CA ALA A 85 12.85 4.66 -2.71
C ALA A 85 13.55 4.70 -4.08
N TRP A 86 13.49 5.83 -4.79
CA TRP A 86 14.23 6.01 -6.04
C TRP A 86 15.74 6.11 -5.82
N LEU A 87 16.18 6.89 -4.82
CA LEU A 87 17.60 7.00 -4.46
C LEU A 87 18.20 5.64 -4.04
N GLU A 88 17.41 4.82 -3.36
CA GLU A 88 17.83 3.49 -2.90
C GLU A 88 17.63 2.38 -3.97
N ASN A 89 17.20 2.73 -5.19
CA ASN A 89 16.83 1.80 -6.26
C ASN A 89 15.79 0.74 -5.86
N GLN A 90 14.95 1.06 -4.88
CA GLN A 90 13.93 0.17 -4.31
C GLN A 90 12.60 0.22 -5.06
N SER A 91 12.33 1.30 -5.79
CA SER A 91 11.12 1.45 -6.59
C SER A 91 11.48 1.83 -8.01
N ARG A 92 11.02 1.02 -8.98
CA ARG A 92 11.24 1.23 -10.41
C ARG A 92 10.05 0.72 -11.22
N ARG A 93 10.18 0.79 -12.54
CA ARG A 93 9.21 0.19 -13.47
C ARG A 93 9.85 -0.91 -14.29
N ILE A 94 9.11 -1.98 -14.52
CA ILE A 94 9.45 -3.06 -15.45
C ILE A 94 8.36 -3.09 -16.51
N ASN A 95 8.71 -2.85 -17.77
CA ASN A 95 7.76 -2.72 -18.88
C ASN A 95 6.62 -1.72 -18.59
N GLY A 96 6.93 -0.64 -17.87
CA GLY A 96 5.97 0.39 -17.48
C GLY A 96 5.16 0.10 -16.22
N LEU A 97 5.23 -1.12 -15.67
CA LEU A 97 4.48 -1.57 -14.48
C LEU A 97 5.32 -1.48 -13.21
N THR A 98 4.68 -1.32 -12.04
CA THR A 98 5.38 -1.10 -10.78
C THR A 98 6.22 -2.31 -10.37
N HIS A 99 7.46 -2.05 -9.94
CA HIS A 99 8.34 -2.99 -9.27
C HIS A 99 8.89 -2.34 -8.00
N ILE A 100 8.78 -3.05 -6.88
CA ILE A 100 9.35 -2.66 -5.58
C ILE A 100 10.21 -3.82 -5.09
N ALA A 101 11.44 -3.51 -4.67
CA ALA A 101 12.33 -4.44 -4.00
C ALA A 101 13.01 -3.70 -2.84
N MET A 102 12.63 -4.04 -1.63
CA MET A 102 13.16 -3.45 -0.39
C MET A 102 13.72 -4.57 0.47
N GLU A 103 14.91 -4.35 1.01
CA GLU A 103 15.54 -5.27 1.96
C GLU A 103 16.00 -4.47 3.17
N GLY A 104 16.00 -5.12 4.32
CA GLY A 104 16.35 -4.49 5.59
C GLY A 104 17.18 -5.42 6.47
N GLU A 105 17.48 -4.93 7.68
CA GLU A 105 18.19 -5.70 8.69
C GLU A 105 17.44 -6.99 9.06
N GLY A 106 18.18 -7.98 9.56
CA GLY A 106 17.59 -9.25 10.02
C GLY A 106 17.04 -10.14 8.90
N GLY A 107 17.41 -9.88 7.64
CA GLY A 107 16.95 -10.67 6.49
C GLY A 107 15.53 -10.31 6.03
N TRP A 108 14.97 -9.20 6.53
CA TRP A 108 13.68 -8.71 6.07
C TRP A 108 13.72 -8.33 4.59
N GLY A 109 12.64 -8.64 3.88
CA GLY A 109 12.50 -8.33 2.47
C GLY A 109 11.04 -8.15 2.06
N PHE A 110 10.81 -7.18 1.19
CA PHE A 110 9.54 -6.99 0.50
C PHE A 110 9.80 -6.81 -0.99
N PHE A 111 9.26 -7.72 -1.79
CA PHE A 111 9.36 -7.69 -3.23
C PHE A 111 7.95 -7.71 -3.81
N LEU A 112 7.66 -6.77 -4.69
CA LEU A 112 6.39 -6.68 -5.41
C LEU A 112 6.68 -6.41 -6.87
N GLN A 113 6.04 -7.16 -7.76
CA GLN A 113 6.00 -6.85 -9.18
C GLN A 113 4.56 -6.89 -9.67
N GLN A 114 4.13 -5.79 -10.28
CA GLN A 114 2.91 -5.74 -11.04
C GLN A 114 3.12 -6.44 -12.38
N HIS A 115 2.13 -7.23 -12.79
CA HIS A 115 2.10 -7.93 -14.07
C HIS A 115 0.91 -7.46 -14.92
N PRO A 116 0.98 -7.62 -16.26
CA PRO A 116 -0.18 -7.40 -17.11
C PRO A 116 -1.33 -8.31 -16.68
N ILE A 117 -2.56 -7.79 -16.67
CA ILE A 117 -3.74 -8.57 -16.24
C ILE A 117 -3.93 -9.84 -17.08
N SER A 118 -3.52 -9.83 -18.35
CA SER A 118 -3.58 -10.99 -19.25
C SER A 118 -2.75 -12.17 -18.76
N LYS A 119 -1.75 -11.95 -17.89
CA LYS A 119 -0.92 -13.02 -17.33
C LYS A 119 -1.72 -14.03 -16.52
N VAL A 120 -2.82 -13.61 -15.89
CA VAL A 120 -3.75 -14.49 -15.18
C VAL A 120 -4.23 -15.64 -16.10
N TRP A 121 -4.40 -15.39 -17.39
CA TRP A 121 -4.85 -16.39 -18.37
C TRP A 121 -3.74 -17.30 -18.89
N THR A 122 -2.50 -16.83 -18.89
CA THR A 122 -1.37 -17.58 -19.43
C THR A 122 -0.64 -18.39 -18.38
N GLN A 123 -0.77 -18.03 -17.10
CA GLN A 123 -0.16 -18.74 -15.96
C GLN A 123 -1.21 -19.57 -15.22
N ARG A 124 -0.81 -20.68 -14.60
CA ARG A 124 -1.72 -21.53 -13.81
C ARG A 124 -2.09 -20.80 -12.51
N ALA A 125 -3.24 -20.14 -12.52
CA ALA A 125 -3.81 -19.38 -11.40
C ALA A 125 -5.35 -19.54 -11.39
N PRO A 126 -5.89 -20.75 -11.15
CA PRO A 126 -7.33 -21.04 -11.30
C PRO A 126 -8.20 -20.10 -10.45
N MET A 127 -7.85 -19.94 -9.17
CA MET A 127 -8.57 -19.07 -8.25
C MET A 127 -8.63 -17.62 -8.75
N LEU A 128 -7.52 -17.09 -9.28
CA LEU A 128 -7.47 -15.71 -9.79
C LEU A 128 -8.15 -15.56 -11.16
N ARG A 129 -8.12 -16.59 -12.00
CA ARG A 129 -8.88 -16.63 -13.26
C ARG A 129 -10.38 -16.55 -12.98
N ASP A 130 -10.87 -17.32 -12.01
CA ASP A 130 -12.28 -17.32 -11.66
C ASP A 130 -12.67 -16.01 -10.96
N GLY A 131 -11.79 -15.46 -10.13
CA GLY A 131 -11.92 -14.10 -9.60
C GLY A 131 -12.13 -13.04 -10.69
N LEU A 132 -11.28 -13.07 -11.71
CA LEU A 132 -11.35 -12.15 -12.84
C LEU A 132 -12.62 -12.33 -13.69
N ARG A 133 -13.06 -13.57 -13.91
CA ARG A 133 -14.32 -13.87 -14.63
C ARG A 133 -15.52 -13.36 -13.86
N ALA A 134 -15.61 -13.73 -12.58
CA ALA A 134 -16.73 -13.35 -11.73
C ALA A 134 -16.85 -11.82 -11.60
N TRP A 135 -15.73 -11.11 -11.44
CA TRP A 135 -15.74 -9.65 -11.41
C TRP A 135 -16.30 -9.03 -12.70
N ALA A 136 -15.90 -9.57 -13.86
CA ALA A 136 -16.39 -9.09 -15.15
C ALA A 136 -17.89 -9.39 -15.34
N MET A 137 -18.34 -10.59 -14.95
CA MET A 137 -19.76 -10.99 -15.03
C MET A 137 -20.63 -10.27 -14.00
N ALA A 138 -20.06 -9.85 -12.88
CA ALA A 138 -20.70 -9.03 -11.86
C ALA A 138 -20.76 -7.54 -12.22
N GLU A 139 -20.15 -7.11 -13.33
CA GLU A 139 -20.07 -5.69 -13.73
C GLU A 139 -19.47 -4.79 -12.62
N GLY A 140 -18.63 -5.37 -11.76
CA GLY A 140 -18.05 -4.71 -10.58
C GLY A 140 -19.01 -4.50 -9.42
N GLU A 141 -20.19 -5.10 -9.39
CA GLU A 141 -21.12 -5.06 -8.25
C GLU A 141 -20.70 -6.09 -7.19
N LEU A 142 -20.39 -5.62 -5.97
CA LEU A 142 -19.86 -6.48 -4.91
C LEU A 142 -20.87 -7.57 -4.46
N GLU A 143 -22.16 -7.25 -4.43
CA GLU A 143 -23.22 -8.15 -3.96
C GLU A 143 -23.81 -9.04 -5.07
N HIS A 144 -23.21 -9.03 -6.26
CA HIS A 144 -23.69 -9.83 -7.38
C HIS A 144 -23.48 -11.34 -7.14
N ALA A 145 -24.41 -12.16 -7.63
CA ALA A 145 -24.39 -13.63 -7.44
C ALA A 145 -23.09 -14.29 -7.95
N GLU A 146 -22.51 -13.75 -9.02
CA GLU A 146 -21.24 -14.24 -9.60
C GLU A 146 -20.06 -14.16 -8.61
N LEU A 147 -20.09 -13.22 -7.65
CA LEU A 147 -19.06 -13.10 -6.60
C LEU A 147 -19.36 -13.92 -5.35
N GLU A 148 -20.57 -14.46 -5.20
CA GLU A 148 -21.00 -15.14 -3.98
C GLU A 148 -20.08 -16.31 -3.61
N GLY A 149 -19.72 -17.13 -4.60
CA GLY A 149 -18.79 -18.24 -4.41
C GLY A 149 -17.40 -17.78 -3.93
N LEU A 150 -16.94 -16.61 -4.40
CA LEU A 150 -15.63 -16.05 -4.10
C LEU A 150 -15.56 -15.34 -2.76
N ARG A 151 -16.67 -14.80 -2.24
CA ARG A 151 -16.70 -14.02 -0.98
C ARG A 151 -15.93 -14.64 0.19
N PRO A 152 -16.02 -15.96 0.46
CA PRO A 152 -15.21 -16.60 1.49
C PRO A 152 -13.69 -16.44 1.34
N TYR A 153 -13.19 -16.01 0.19
CA TYR A 153 -11.76 -15.82 -0.10
C TYR A 153 -11.32 -14.37 -0.20
N LEU A 154 -12.27 -13.42 -0.18
CA LEU A 154 -12.01 -12.01 -0.41
C LEU A 154 -11.61 -11.29 0.87
N MET A 155 -10.84 -10.22 0.69
CA MET A 155 -10.75 -9.12 1.65
C MET A 155 -11.42 -7.91 0.99
N VAL A 156 -12.32 -7.23 1.70
CA VAL A 156 -12.98 -6.01 1.18
C VAL A 156 -12.61 -4.83 2.05
N PHE A 157 -12.25 -3.73 1.40
CA PHE A 157 -11.88 -2.48 2.04
C PHE A 157 -12.74 -1.33 1.54
N ARG A 158 -13.05 -0.40 2.44
CA ARG A 158 -13.71 0.87 2.17
C ARG A 158 -12.77 1.99 2.58
N LYS A 159 -12.71 3.06 1.79
CA LYS A 159 -11.99 4.28 2.17
C LYS A 159 -12.87 5.12 3.09
N LEU A 160 -12.38 5.46 4.27
CA LEU A 160 -12.99 6.40 5.21
C LEU A 160 -11.97 7.51 5.47
N ASP A 161 -12.31 8.74 5.06
CA ASP A 161 -11.39 9.88 5.04
C ASP A 161 -10.07 9.54 4.30
N GLU A 162 -8.94 9.54 5.00
CA GLU A 162 -7.61 9.24 4.46
C GLU A 162 -7.18 7.78 4.75
N GLU A 163 -8.03 6.97 5.38
CA GLU A 163 -7.70 5.61 5.81
C GLU A 163 -8.51 4.55 5.05
N TRP A 164 -7.86 3.42 4.81
CA TRP A 164 -8.47 2.22 4.25
C TRP A 164 -8.86 1.27 5.38
N VAL A 165 -10.15 1.01 5.50
CA VAL A 165 -10.73 0.19 6.57
C VAL A 165 -11.20 -1.13 5.99
N CYS A 166 -10.82 -2.23 6.64
CA CYS A 166 -11.31 -3.55 6.28
C CYS A 166 -12.76 -3.70 6.75
N VAL A 167 -13.67 -4.05 5.83
CA VAL A 167 -15.11 -4.20 6.12
C VAL A 167 -15.60 -5.63 5.97
N GLU A 168 -14.86 -6.47 5.24
CA GLU A 168 -15.16 -7.89 5.10
C GLU A 168 -13.86 -8.71 5.06
N VAL A 169 -13.89 -9.85 5.77
CA VAL A 169 -12.83 -10.86 5.78
C VAL A 169 -13.45 -12.21 5.46
N GLY A 170 -13.15 -12.74 4.28
CA GLY A 170 -13.51 -14.11 3.92
C GLY A 170 -12.75 -15.12 4.78
N GLN A 171 -13.47 -16.06 5.38
CA GLN A 171 -12.90 -17.05 6.32
C GLN A 171 -11.85 -17.99 5.70
N ARG A 172 -11.90 -18.15 4.38
CA ARG A 172 -10.97 -18.95 3.55
C ARG A 172 -9.95 -18.10 2.83
N SER A 173 -9.95 -16.77 3.05
CA SER A 173 -8.96 -15.88 2.49
C SER A 173 -7.55 -16.25 2.93
N SER A 174 -6.55 -15.82 2.16
CA SER A 174 -5.15 -16.00 2.54
C SER A 174 -4.89 -15.42 3.94
N TYR A 175 -5.35 -14.21 4.23
CA TYR A 175 -5.13 -13.56 5.51
C TYR A 175 -5.79 -14.30 6.68
N ALA A 176 -7.06 -14.70 6.55
CA ALA A 176 -7.77 -15.43 7.61
C ALA A 176 -7.09 -16.78 7.93
N THR A 177 -6.72 -17.53 6.88
CA THR A 177 -6.05 -18.83 7.05
C THR A 177 -4.59 -18.70 7.50
N TRP A 178 -3.97 -17.53 7.35
CA TRP A 178 -2.61 -17.25 7.81
C TRP A 178 -2.56 -16.80 9.29
N TYR A 179 -3.41 -15.85 9.68
CA TYR A 179 -3.44 -15.28 11.02
C TYR A 179 -4.36 -16.03 11.99
N GLY A 180 -5.31 -16.80 11.46
CA GLY A 180 -6.26 -17.59 12.24
C GLY A 180 -7.50 -16.82 12.71
N TRP A 181 -8.41 -17.56 13.35
CA TRP A 181 -9.78 -17.11 13.65
C TRP A 181 -9.89 -15.85 14.52
N LYS A 182 -8.95 -15.64 15.45
CA LYS A 182 -8.98 -14.47 16.36
C LYS A 182 -8.81 -13.17 15.57
N TRP A 183 -7.86 -13.17 14.64
CA TRP A 183 -7.60 -12.04 13.77
C TRP A 183 -8.76 -11.82 12.81
N GLU A 184 -9.25 -12.88 12.16
CA GLU A 184 -10.42 -12.83 11.27
C GLU A 184 -11.61 -12.12 11.92
N ARG A 185 -11.97 -12.50 13.15
CA ARG A 185 -13.12 -11.93 13.87
C ARG A 185 -12.87 -10.53 14.44
N SER A 186 -11.63 -10.05 14.40
CA SER A 186 -11.24 -8.77 15.01
C SER A 186 -10.70 -7.75 13.99
N ALA A 187 -10.51 -8.14 12.73
CA ALA A 187 -9.92 -7.31 11.68
C ALA A 187 -10.90 -6.30 11.07
N ILE A 188 -12.21 -6.59 11.11
CA ILE A 188 -13.24 -5.67 10.62
C ILE A 188 -13.21 -4.37 11.44
N GLY A 189 -13.23 -3.24 10.74
CA GLY A 189 -13.15 -1.91 11.35
C GLY A 189 -11.72 -1.46 11.70
N ARG A 190 -10.71 -2.31 11.50
CA ARG A 190 -9.29 -1.89 11.61
C ARG A 190 -8.81 -1.30 10.30
N ALA A 191 -7.91 -0.32 10.40
CA ALA A 191 -7.09 0.11 9.27
C ALA A 191 -6.27 -1.07 8.73
N LEU A 192 -5.83 -0.98 7.46
CA LEU A 192 -4.89 -1.94 6.89
C LEU A 192 -3.73 -2.22 7.87
N PRO A 193 -3.43 -3.50 8.17
CA PRO A 193 -2.31 -3.84 9.02
C PRO A 193 -1.05 -3.18 8.48
N SER A 194 -0.27 -2.54 9.35
CA SER A 194 1.05 -2.04 8.96
C SER A 194 1.91 -3.22 8.53
N LEU A 195 2.24 -3.28 7.24
CA LEU A 195 3.23 -4.24 6.76
C LEU A 195 4.59 -3.92 7.42
N PRO A 196 5.38 -4.94 7.76
CA PRO A 196 6.78 -4.70 8.10
C PRO A 196 7.45 -4.03 6.88
N GLY A 197 8.40 -3.11 7.11
CA GLY A 197 9.00 -2.29 6.04
C GLY A 197 8.86 -0.78 6.20
N GLY A 198 8.31 -0.32 7.32
CA GLY A 198 8.33 1.08 7.73
C GLY A 198 7.40 1.98 6.90
N SER A 199 7.54 3.29 7.10
CA SER A 199 6.62 4.26 6.52
C SER A 199 6.70 4.34 5.00
N VAL A 200 7.91 4.27 4.42
CA VAL A 200 8.14 4.39 2.97
C VAL A 200 7.36 3.33 2.20
N LEU A 201 7.52 2.05 2.57
CA LEU A 201 6.79 0.95 1.93
C LEU A 201 5.28 1.15 2.04
N ALA A 202 4.78 1.51 3.23
CA ALA A 202 3.35 1.73 3.43
C ALA A 202 2.78 2.80 2.49
N ARG A 203 3.52 3.88 2.21
CA ARG A 203 3.07 4.96 1.30
C ARG A 203 3.11 4.51 -0.16
N LEU A 204 4.20 3.83 -0.57
CA LEU A 204 4.28 3.23 -1.91
C LEU A 204 3.12 2.27 -2.18
N LEU A 205 2.70 1.49 -1.18
CA LEU A 205 1.58 0.58 -1.30
C LEU A 205 0.22 1.27 -1.26
N ALA A 206 0.05 2.28 -0.42
CA ALA A 206 -1.19 3.06 -0.34
C ALA A 206 -1.56 3.68 -1.69
N ARG A 207 -0.57 4.21 -2.43
CA ARG A 207 -0.78 4.75 -3.77
C ARG A 207 -1.42 3.74 -4.74
N HIS A 208 -1.06 2.46 -4.66
CA HIS A 208 -1.71 1.44 -5.50
C HIS A 208 -3.21 1.33 -5.23
N PHE A 209 -3.64 1.56 -3.98
CA PHE A 209 -5.04 1.51 -3.60
C PHE A 209 -5.76 2.77 -4.04
N GLU A 210 -5.09 3.92 -3.99
CA GLU A 210 -5.59 5.18 -4.56
C GLU A 210 -5.77 5.09 -6.09
N GLU A 211 -4.82 4.47 -6.79
CA GLU A 211 -4.94 4.22 -8.24
C GLU A 211 -6.14 3.31 -8.56
N MET A 212 -6.41 2.31 -7.72
CA MET A 212 -7.59 1.46 -7.85
C MET A 212 -8.89 2.22 -7.55
N ALA A 213 -8.90 3.09 -6.53
CA ALA A 213 -10.03 3.94 -6.19
C ALA A 213 -10.38 4.92 -7.30
N ALA A 214 -9.37 5.48 -7.97
CA ALA A 214 -9.58 6.39 -9.08
C ALA A 214 -9.96 5.66 -10.39
N GLY A 215 -9.35 4.51 -10.64
CA GLY A 215 -9.51 3.79 -11.91
C GLY A 215 -10.66 2.79 -11.94
N HIS A 216 -11.18 2.35 -10.79
CA HIS A 216 -12.19 1.29 -10.67
C HIS A 216 -11.83 0.02 -11.45
N GLY A 217 -10.53 -0.23 -11.62
CA GLY A 217 -10.01 -1.21 -12.57
C GLY A 217 -9.61 -2.53 -11.91
N LEU A 218 -8.62 -3.17 -12.52
CA LEU A 218 -8.01 -4.41 -12.07
C LEU A 218 -6.51 -4.22 -11.93
N ARG A 219 -5.91 -4.87 -10.94
CA ARG A 219 -4.46 -4.90 -10.77
C ARG A 219 -4.01 -6.29 -10.33
N TYR A 220 -2.97 -6.78 -10.99
CA TYR A 220 -2.39 -8.10 -10.74
C TYR A 220 -0.94 -7.96 -10.26
N ASP A 221 -0.68 -8.42 -9.04
CA ASP A 221 0.62 -8.33 -8.37
C ASP A 221 1.15 -9.72 -8.00
N HIS A 222 2.47 -9.91 -8.11
CA HIS A 222 3.21 -10.98 -7.45
C HIS A 222 3.99 -10.38 -6.28
N ILE A 223 3.92 -11.01 -5.11
CA ILE A 223 4.48 -10.48 -3.87
C ILE A 223 5.23 -11.56 -3.10
N HIS A 224 6.44 -11.24 -2.66
CA HIS A 224 7.18 -11.94 -1.62
C HIS A 224 7.36 -11.00 -0.42
N THR A 225 7.02 -11.46 0.77
CA THR A 225 7.25 -10.71 2.01
C THR A 225 7.34 -11.65 3.20
N GLN A 226 7.40 -11.08 4.41
CA GLN A 226 7.28 -11.81 5.65
C GLN A 226 6.05 -11.32 6.41
N MET A 227 5.30 -12.24 7.01
CA MET A 227 4.12 -11.94 7.81
C MET A 227 4.19 -12.73 9.10
N ALA A 228 3.81 -12.11 10.22
CA ALA A 228 3.68 -12.80 11.51
C ALA A 228 2.69 -13.97 11.39
N ARG A 229 3.01 -15.12 11.99
CA ARG A 229 2.08 -16.25 12.08
C ARG A 229 1.11 -16.05 13.26
N GLY A 230 -0.08 -15.55 12.98
CA GLY A 230 -0.98 -15.06 14.04
C GLY A 230 -0.53 -13.69 14.57
N GLU A 231 -1.26 -13.14 15.55
CA GLU A 231 -1.01 -11.76 16.03
C GLU A 231 0.31 -11.61 16.83
N GLU A 232 0.82 -12.68 17.43
CA GLU A 232 2.02 -12.67 18.29
C GLU A 232 3.13 -13.63 17.80
N GLY A 233 2.99 -14.21 16.61
CA GLY A 233 3.95 -15.20 16.11
C GLY A 233 5.15 -14.59 15.39
N ASP A 234 6.13 -15.45 15.13
CA ASP A 234 7.32 -15.10 14.37
C ASP A 234 6.97 -14.71 12.91
N PHE A 235 7.80 -13.86 12.33
CA PHE A 235 7.68 -13.48 10.92
C PHE A 235 8.13 -14.64 10.03
N GLU A 236 7.19 -15.20 9.28
CA GLU A 236 7.44 -16.26 8.31
C GLU A 236 7.33 -15.72 6.88
N PRO A 237 8.19 -16.19 5.95
CA PRO A 237 8.13 -15.80 4.56
C PRO A 237 6.83 -16.30 3.91
N VAL A 238 6.25 -15.46 3.06
CA VAL A 238 5.03 -15.76 2.32
C VAL A 238 5.14 -15.24 0.90
N ASN A 239 4.73 -16.08 -0.03
CA ASN A 239 4.62 -15.78 -1.44
C ASN A 239 3.16 -15.82 -1.84
N TYR A 240 2.72 -14.80 -2.56
CA TYR A 240 1.37 -14.80 -3.08
C TYR A 240 1.24 -13.96 -4.33
N ARG A 241 0.20 -14.31 -5.09
CA ARG A 241 -0.34 -13.49 -6.15
C ARG A 241 -1.58 -12.80 -5.64
N ARG A 242 -1.80 -11.56 -6.07
CA ARG A 242 -2.94 -10.77 -5.65
C ARG A 242 -3.63 -10.16 -6.86
N LEU A 243 -4.94 -10.40 -6.94
CA LEU A 243 -5.83 -9.67 -7.83
C LEU A 243 -6.58 -8.63 -6.98
N LEU A 244 -6.30 -7.36 -7.24
CA LEU A 244 -7.08 -6.24 -6.74
C LEU A 244 -8.15 -5.89 -7.78
N MET A 245 -9.36 -5.64 -7.30
CA MET A 245 -10.53 -5.37 -8.11
C MET A 245 -11.27 -4.17 -7.54
N GLY A 246 -11.59 -3.21 -8.40
CA GLY A 246 -12.50 -2.11 -8.05
C GLY A 246 -13.94 -2.60 -8.17
N CYS A 247 -14.67 -2.60 -7.05
CA CYS A 247 -16.09 -2.93 -7.00
C CYS A 247 -16.90 -1.75 -6.47
N ARG A 248 -18.23 -1.90 -6.46
CA ARG A 248 -19.18 -0.97 -5.87
C ARG A 248 -20.00 -1.68 -4.81
N PHE A 249 -20.18 -1.02 -3.67
CA PHE A 249 -21.18 -1.40 -2.67
C PHE A 249 -22.60 -1.11 -3.19
N PRO A 250 -23.66 -1.64 -2.53
CA PRO A 250 -25.05 -1.35 -2.91
C PRO A 250 -25.46 0.13 -2.86
N ASP A 251 -24.69 0.96 -2.15
CA ASP A 251 -24.86 2.42 -2.10
C ASP A 251 -24.06 3.15 -3.19
N GLU A 252 -23.55 2.42 -4.20
CA GLU A 252 -22.69 2.86 -5.30
C GLU A 252 -21.31 3.39 -4.87
N SER A 253 -20.98 3.37 -3.58
CA SER A 253 -19.65 3.76 -3.11
C SER A 253 -18.58 2.74 -3.50
N PHE A 254 -17.35 3.21 -3.69
CA PHE A 254 -16.22 2.37 -4.08
C PHE A 254 -15.86 1.33 -3.01
N ALA A 255 -15.60 0.10 -3.47
CA ALA A 255 -15.07 -1.01 -2.69
C ALA A 255 -13.77 -1.50 -3.32
N LEU A 256 -12.69 -1.57 -2.53
CA LEU A 256 -11.47 -2.26 -2.96
C LEU A 256 -11.57 -3.72 -2.53
N VAL A 257 -11.56 -4.63 -3.50
CA VAL A 257 -11.61 -6.07 -3.25
C VAL A 257 -10.24 -6.68 -3.54
N SER A 258 -9.75 -7.52 -2.64
CA SER A 258 -8.47 -8.23 -2.77
C SER A 258 -8.69 -9.73 -2.70
N LEU A 259 -8.35 -10.42 -3.78
CA LEU A 259 -8.27 -11.88 -3.86
C LEU A 259 -6.80 -12.30 -3.87
N VAL A 260 -6.41 -13.15 -2.92
CA VAL A 260 -5.00 -13.54 -2.71
C VAL A 260 -4.84 -15.05 -2.78
N GLU A 261 -3.97 -15.51 -3.67
CA GLU A 261 -3.58 -16.90 -3.85
C GLU A 261 -2.12 -17.08 -3.38
N ARG A 262 -1.90 -17.80 -2.27
CA ARG A 262 -0.54 -18.18 -1.87
C ARG A 262 0.02 -19.24 -2.82
N THR A 263 1.23 -19.06 -3.29
CA THR A 263 1.85 -19.96 -4.28
C THR A 263 3.36 -19.77 -4.32
N TYR A 264 4.09 -20.80 -4.73
CA TYR A 264 5.52 -20.69 -5.04
C TYR A 264 5.79 -20.17 -6.46
N ASP A 265 4.78 -20.17 -7.33
CA ASP A 265 4.88 -19.78 -8.73
C ASP A 265 4.73 -18.25 -8.89
N ILE A 266 5.61 -17.51 -8.21
CA ILE A 266 5.74 -16.07 -8.39
C ILE A 266 6.96 -15.73 -9.24
N GLU A 267 6.75 -14.79 -10.15
CA GLU A 267 7.80 -14.17 -10.95
C GLU A 267 8.00 -12.72 -10.49
N ILE A 268 9.15 -12.44 -9.88
CA ILE A 268 9.56 -11.10 -9.46
C ILE A 268 11.03 -10.92 -9.82
N GLU A 269 11.32 -9.89 -10.61
CA GLU A 269 12.68 -9.55 -11.02
C GLU A 269 13.53 -9.23 -9.78
N GLY A 270 14.69 -9.87 -9.67
CA GLY A 270 15.62 -9.69 -8.56
C GLY A 270 15.27 -10.43 -7.28
N LEU A 271 14.19 -11.22 -7.23
CA LEU A 271 13.90 -12.10 -6.10
C LEU A 271 14.77 -13.38 -6.19
N PRO A 272 15.63 -13.68 -5.19
CA PRO A 272 16.40 -14.91 -5.19
C PRO A 272 15.52 -16.16 -5.09
N GLU A 273 15.90 -17.23 -5.79
CA GLU A 273 15.15 -18.49 -5.78
C GLU A 273 15.02 -19.09 -4.38
N GLU A 274 16.06 -19.01 -3.56
CA GLU A 274 16.03 -19.46 -2.16
C GLU A 274 14.95 -18.76 -1.34
N ARG A 275 14.75 -17.44 -1.56
CA ARG A 275 13.67 -16.68 -0.91
C ARG A 275 12.31 -17.03 -1.50
N ARG A 276 12.21 -17.23 -2.82
CA ARG A 276 10.99 -17.70 -3.46
C ARG A 276 10.56 -19.08 -2.93
N LEU A 277 11.49 -19.95 -2.56
CA LEU A 277 11.21 -21.29 -2.04
C LEU A 277 11.09 -21.34 -0.51
N SER A 278 11.29 -20.22 0.20
CA SER A 278 11.34 -20.22 1.67
C SER A 278 9.98 -20.24 2.37
N MET A 279 8.87 -19.98 1.66
CA MET A 279 7.52 -20.10 2.24
C MET A 279 7.31 -21.52 2.79
N PRO A 280 6.80 -21.69 4.02
CA PRO A 280 6.64 -23.02 4.61
C PRO A 280 5.71 -23.92 3.79
N ALA A 281 6.07 -25.21 3.72
CA ALA A 281 5.33 -26.21 2.94
C ALA A 281 3.89 -26.39 3.43
N GLY A 282 2.98 -26.75 2.50
CA GLY A 282 1.56 -27.01 2.79
C GLY A 282 0.70 -25.76 2.94
N LEU A 283 1.24 -24.56 2.69
CA LEU A 283 0.50 -23.30 2.78
C LEU A 283 0.04 -22.75 1.43
N ALA A 284 0.50 -23.33 0.33
CA ALA A 284 0.09 -22.94 -1.01
C ALA A 284 -1.41 -23.24 -1.24
N MET A 285 -2.07 -22.38 -2.02
CA MET A 285 -3.51 -22.43 -2.31
C MET A 285 -3.80 -22.76 -3.79
N ASP A 286 -2.77 -22.80 -4.63
CA ASP A 286 -2.82 -22.96 -6.09
C ASP A 286 -3.28 -24.35 -6.59
N ASP A 287 -3.41 -25.32 -5.68
CA ASP A 287 -3.98 -26.65 -5.94
C ASP A 287 -5.49 -26.74 -5.67
N SER A 288 -6.12 -25.68 -5.16
CA SER A 288 -7.56 -25.70 -4.94
C SER A 288 -8.30 -25.46 -6.27
N GLU A 289 -8.89 -26.51 -6.83
CA GLU A 289 -9.95 -26.40 -7.83
C GLU A 289 -11.13 -25.68 -7.17
N VAL A 290 -11.13 -24.35 -7.21
CA VAL A 290 -12.26 -23.58 -6.72
C VAL A 290 -13.13 -23.22 -7.91
N PHE A 291 -14.39 -23.65 -7.86
CA PHE A 291 -15.50 -23.24 -8.75
C PHE A 291 -15.56 -23.89 -10.14
N ILE A 292 -15.91 -25.18 -10.18
CA ILE A 292 -16.87 -25.66 -11.19
C ILE A 292 -18.00 -26.38 -10.46
N LYS A 293 -19.07 -25.64 -10.17
CA LYS A 293 -20.45 -26.14 -10.12
C LYS A 293 -21.43 -24.99 -10.20
#